data_AF-A0A0G4N4A9-F1
#
_entry.id   AF-A0A0G4N4A9-F1
#
_cell.length_a   1.000
_cell.length_b   1.000
_cell.length_c   1.000
_cell.angle_alpha   90.00
_cell.angle_beta   90.00
_cell.angle_gamma   90.00
#
_symmetry.space_group_name_H-M   'P 1'
#
loop_
_entity.id
_entity.type
_entity.pdbx_description
1 polymer ?
#
loop_
_entity_poly.entity_id
_entity_poly.type
_entity_poly.pdbx_seq_one_letter_code
_entity_poly.pdbx_strand_id
1 'polypeptide(L)'
;MGMNMISKGVEHALDVMMSEGFEDMNIVSVSGNFCIDKKPAAINWIDGRGKSVVAEAIIPADVVRDVLKSDVDTLVDLNISKNLIGSAMAAS
;
A
#
# COMPACT_ATOMS: atom_id res chain seq x y z
N MET A 1 -9.73 4.77 8.43
CA MET A 1 -10.71 3.79 7.92
C MET A 1 -12.00 4.52 7.58
N GLY A 2 -12.71 4.11 6.54
CA GLY A 2 -13.98 4.72 6.07
C GLY A 2 -14.72 3.80 5.09
N MET A 3 -14.53 2.48 5.20
CA MET A 3 -14.94 1.52 4.18
C MET A 3 -16.45 1.56 3.90
N ASN A 4 -17.28 1.45 4.94
CA ASN A 4 -18.73 1.51 4.78
C ASN A 4 -19.21 2.86 4.22
N MET A 5 -18.56 3.96 4.60
CA MET A 5 -18.87 5.29 4.09
C MET A 5 -18.60 5.37 2.58
N ILE A 6 -17.44 4.86 2.14
CA ILE A 6 -17.08 4.83 0.72
C ILE A 6 -18.00 3.88 -0.06
N SER A 7 -18.27 2.68 0.44
CA SER A 7 -19.18 1.74 -0.23
C SER A 7 -20.57 2.36 -0.44
N LYS A 8 -21.13 3.01 0.58
CA LYS A 8 -22.43 3.68 0.47
C LYS A 8 -22.41 4.81 -0.56
N GLY A 9 -21.32 5.57 -0.64
CA GLY A 9 -21.15 6.61 -1.66
C GLY A 9 -21.06 6.05 -3.08
N VAL A 10 -20.33 4.94 -3.27
CA VAL A 10 -20.20 4.27 -4.57
C VAL A 10 -21.52 3.64 -5.01
N GLU A 11 -22.25 2.99 -4.10
CA GLU A 11 -23.58 2.45 -4.39
C GLU A 11 -24.52 3.54 -4.93
N HIS A 12 -24.54 4.71 -4.29
CA HIS A 12 -25.36 5.83 -4.76
C HIS A 12 -24.87 6.40 -6.09
N ALA A 13 -23.56 6.53 -6.30
CA ALA A 13 -23.02 7.02 -7.57
C ALA A 13 -23.36 6.10 -8.75
N LEU A 14 -23.28 4.77 -8.54
CA LEU A 14 -23.64 3.80 -9.56
C LEU A 14 -25.14 3.84 -9.91
N ASP A 15 -26.01 4.05 -8.91
CA ASP A 15 -27.46 4.21 -9.10
C ASP A 15 -27.81 5.44 -9.95
N VAL A 16 -27.13 6.57 -9.71
CA VAL A 16 -27.28 7.78 -10.53
C VAL A 16 -26.81 7.53 -11.97
N MET A 17 -25.68 6.85 -12.17
CA MET A 17 -25.17 6.53 -13.51
C MET A 17 -26.15 5.67 -14.31
N MET A 18 -26.78 4.69 -13.69
CA MET A 18 -27.80 3.85 -14.34
C MET A 18 -29.04 4.64 -14.74
N SER A 19 -29.46 5.59 -13.91
CA SER A 19 -30.71 6.33 -14.11
C SER A 19 -30.60 7.56 -15.02
N GLU A 20 -29.41 8.14 -15.20
CA GLU A 20 -29.24 9.43 -15.89
C GLU A 20 -28.38 9.41 -17.15
N GLY A 21 -27.86 8.25 -17.60
CA GLY A 21 -27.05 8.24 -18.83
C GLY A 21 -26.61 6.89 -19.38
N PHE A 22 -26.70 5.82 -18.59
CA PHE A 22 -26.26 4.49 -18.98
C PHE A 22 -27.32 3.43 -18.64
N GLU A 23 -28.46 3.50 -19.31
CA GLU A 23 -29.63 2.62 -19.05
C GLU A 23 -29.34 1.13 -19.32
N ASP A 24 -28.34 0.82 -20.15
CA ASP A 24 -27.88 -0.54 -20.46
C ASP A 24 -26.77 -1.04 -19.51
N MET A 25 -26.36 -0.22 -18.53
CA MET A 25 -25.33 -0.58 -17.56
C MET A 25 -25.85 -1.60 -16.55
N ASN A 26 -25.05 -2.64 -16.27
CA ASN A 26 -25.33 -3.65 -15.26
C ASN A 26 -24.24 -3.69 -14.18
N ILE A 27 -24.63 -3.50 -12.91
CA ILE A 27 -23.71 -3.54 -11.77
C ILE A 27 -23.52 -5.01 -11.34
N VAL A 28 -22.35 -5.58 -11.62
CA VAL A 28 -22.03 -6.97 -11.25
C VAL A 28 -21.59 -7.09 -9.78
N SER A 29 -20.82 -6.12 -9.28
CA SER A 29 -20.34 -6.07 -7.89
C SER A 29 -19.91 -4.65 -7.53
N VAL A 30 -20.17 -4.23 -6.29
CA VAL A 30 -19.66 -2.96 -5.75
C VAL A 30 -18.13 -2.99 -5.57
N SER A 31 -17.55 -4.19 -5.41
CA SER A 31 -16.10 -4.38 -5.32
C SER A 31 -15.62 -5.35 -6.38
N GLY A 32 -15.04 -4.81 -7.45
CA GLY A 32 -14.41 -5.57 -8.53
C GLY A 32 -12.94 -5.94 -8.25
N ASN A 33 -12.49 -5.92 -6.99
CA ASN A 33 -11.08 -6.07 -6.62
C ASN A 33 -10.14 -5.05 -7.28
N PHE A 34 -10.63 -3.85 -7.58
CA PHE A 34 -9.77 -2.75 -8.04
C PHE A 34 -9.39 -1.79 -6.90
N CYS A 35 -10.17 -1.78 -5.81
CA CYS A 35 -9.94 -0.99 -4.60
C CYS A 35 -8.71 -1.38 -3.76
N ILE A 36 -7.96 -2.39 -4.20
CA ILE A 36 -7.83 -3.71 -3.57
C ILE A 36 -7.91 -3.72 -2.02
N ASP A 37 -8.97 -4.32 -1.48
CA ASP A 37 -9.10 -4.59 -0.04
C ASP A 37 -8.56 -5.99 0.33
N LYS A 38 -7.73 -6.04 1.37
CA LYS A 38 -7.22 -7.28 2.00
C LYS A 38 -6.48 -8.26 1.08
N LYS A 39 -5.93 -7.78 -0.06
CA LYS A 39 -5.09 -8.56 -0.98
C LYS A 39 -3.86 -7.75 -1.42
N PRO A 40 -2.73 -8.40 -1.75
CA PRO A 40 -1.56 -7.70 -2.28
C PRO A 40 -1.87 -7.12 -3.67
N ALA A 41 -1.37 -5.91 -3.93
CA ALA A 41 -1.71 -5.15 -5.13
C ALA A 41 -0.70 -4.05 -5.45
N ALA A 42 -0.23 -4.00 -6.70
CA ALA A 42 0.63 -2.92 -7.16
C ALA A 42 -0.05 -1.54 -7.09
N ILE A 43 -1.36 -1.45 -7.36
CA ILE A 43 -2.09 -0.17 -7.29
C ILE A 43 -2.08 0.43 -5.87
N ASN A 44 -2.22 -0.41 -4.84
CA ASN A 44 -2.15 0.07 -3.45
C ASN A 44 -0.73 0.51 -3.06
N TRP A 45 0.30 -0.06 -3.69
CA TRP A 45 1.69 0.31 -3.46
C TRP A 45 2.04 1.64 -4.14
N ILE A 46 1.59 1.84 -5.38
CA ILE A 46 1.91 3.00 -6.21
C ILE A 46 1.04 4.21 -5.85
N ASP A 47 -0.29 4.04 -5.84
CA ASP A 47 -1.23 5.16 -5.64
C ASP A 47 -1.58 5.36 -4.15
N GLY A 48 -1.20 4.41 -3.30
CA GLY A 48 -1.52 4.40 -1.89
C GLY A 48 -2.97 4.00 -1.59
N ARG A 49 -3.23 3.64 -0.32
CA ARG A 49 -4.59 3.33 0.16
C ARG A 49 -4.75 3.72 1.61
N GLY A 50 -5.70 4.62 1.89
CA GLY A 50 -5.96 5.09 3.25
C GLY A 50 -4.99 6.18 3.69
N LYS A 51 -3.89 5.81 4.36
CA LYS A 51 -2.86 6.76 4.83
C LYS A 51 -1.49 6.31 4.34
N SER A 52 -0.81 7.18 3.60
CA SER A 52 0.59 7.00 3.22
C SER A 52 1.46 7.80 4.18
N VAL A 53 2.47 7.16 4.77
CA VAL A 53 3.29 7.75 5.85
C VAL A 53 4.76 7.34 5.64
N VAL A 54 5.68 8.24 5.98
CA VAL A 54 7.13 8.01 6.02
C VAL A 54 7.67 8.42 7.40
N ALA A 55 8.71 7.73 7.89
CA ALA A 55 9.36 8.02 9.16
C ALA A 55 10.88 7.85 9.03
N GLU A 56 11.64 8.66 9.78
CA GLU A 56 13.10 8.67 9.77
C GLU A 56 13.67 8.91 11.17
N ALA A 57 14.91 8.45 11.38
CA ALA A 57 15.69 8.70 12.60
C ALA A 57 17.19 8.59 12.30
N ILE A 58 18.01 9.33 13.05
CA ILE A 58 19.47 9.21 13.01
C ILE A 58 19.91 8.42 14.24
N ILE A 59 20.62 7.31 14.02
CA ILE A 59 21.14 6.46 15.10
C ILE A 59 22.66 6.69 15.22
N PRO A 60 23.15 7.16 16.38
CA PRO A 60 24.58 7.32 16.62
C PRO A 60 25.36 6.00 16.51
N ALA A 61 26.61 6.05 16.03
CA ALA A 61 27.41 4.85 15.77
C ALA A 61 27.75 4.04 17.04
N ASP A 62 27.90 4.71 18.18
CA ASP A 62 28.06 4.07 19.49
C ASP A 62 26.80 3.30 19.88
N VAL A 63 25.61 3.84 19.62
CA VAL A 63 24.34 3.14 19.85
C VAL A 63 24.22 1.91 18.93
N VAL A 64 24.62 2.01 17.66
CA VAL A 64 24.63 0.84 16.75
C VAL A 64 25.53 -0.26 17.28
N ARG A 65 26.74 0.07 17.73
CA ARG A 65 27.70 -0.89 18.29
C ARG A 65 27.24 -1.45 19.64
N ASP A 66 26.84 -0.59 20.56
CA ASP A 66 26.65 -0.93 21.96
C ASP A 66 25.24 -1.44 22.24
N VAL A 67 24.25 -1.12 21.41
CA VAL A 67 22.87 -1.62 21.55
C VAL A 67 22.54 -2.65 20.46
N LEU A 68 22.73 -2.31 19.18
CA LEU A 68 22.39 -3.21 18.06
C LEU A 68 23.45 -4.30 17.82
N LYS A 69 24.62 -4.19 18.45
CA LYS A 69 25.72 -5.17 18.38
C LYS A 69 26.22 -5.41 16.95
N SER A 70 26.24 -4.35 16.16
CA SER A 70 26.70 -4.35 14.77
C SER A 70 27.48 -3.07 14.46
N ASP A 71 27.84 -2.86 13.20
CA ASP A 71 28.44 -1.63 12.69
C ASP A 71 27.57 -1.04 11.58
N VAL A 72 27.76 0.26 11.30
CA VAL A 72 26.91 1.01 10.37
C VAL A 72 27.04 0.46 8.95
N ASP A 73 28.25 0.16 8.51
CA ASP A 73 28.52 -0.28 7.13
C ASP A 73 27.87 -1.65 6.87
N THR A 74 28.02 -2.59 7.80
CA THR A 74 27.35 -3.91 7.74
C THR A 74 25.83 -3.78 7.65
N LEU A 75 25.22 -2.86 8.42
CA LEU A 75 23.76 -2.66 8.36
C LEU A 75 23.31 -2.05 7.02
N VAL A 76 24.08 -1.13 6.45
CA VAL A 76 23.80 -0.54 5.14
C VAL A 76 23.93 -1.59 4.04
N ASP A 77 25.01 -2.36 4.03
CA ASP A 77 25.27 -3.42 3.06
C ASP A 77 24.20 -4.51 3.11
N LEU A 78 23.79 -4.90 4.31
CA LEU A 78 22.68 -5.84 4.51
C LEU A 78 21.37 -5.28 3.95
N ASN A 79 21.05 -4.01 4.21
CA ASN A 79 19.82 -3.41 3.71
C ASN A 79 19.78 -3.38 2.17
N ILE A 80 20.89 -2.99 1.53
CA ILE A 80 20.99 -2.99 0.07
C ILE A 80 20.82 -4.41 -0.47
N SER A 81 21.58 -5.37 0.06
CA SER A 81 21.60 -6.73 -0.46
C SER A 81 20.29 -7.47 -0.22
N LYS A 82 19.70 -7.33 0.97
CA LYS A 82 18.50 -8.07 1.39
C LYS A 82 17.22 -7.38 0.97
N ASN A 83 17.04 -6.11 1.36
CA ASN A 83 15.74 -5.45 1.24
C ASN A 83 15.52 -4.83 -0.14
N LEU A 84 16.58 -4.39 -0.82
CA LEU A 84 16.50 -3.88 -2.19
C LEU A 84 16.71 -5.02 -3.21
N ILE A 85 17.93 -5.54 -3.31
CA ILE A 85 18.30 -6.51 -4.35
C ILE A 85 17.55 -7.84 -4.12
N GLY A 86 17.58 -8.37 -2.90
CA GLY A 86 16.93 -9.64 -2.57
C GLY A 86 15.42 -9.62 -2.86
N SER A 87 14.72 -8.56 -2.46
CA SER A 87 13.28 -8.39 -2.76
C SER A 87 13.00 -8.29 -4.26
N ALA A 88 13.86 -7.56 -5.00
CA ALA A 88 13.73 -7.44 -6.46
C ALA A 88 13.90 -8.81 -7.14
N MET A 89 14.87 -9.61 -6.71
CA MET A 89 15.09 -10.96 -7.24
C MET A 89 13.94 -11.92 -6.90
N ALA A 90 13.24 -11.70 -5.79
CA ALA A 90 12.10 -12.50 -5.36
C ALA A 90 10.75 -12.05 -5.97
N ALA A 91 10.74 -10.98 -6.78
CA ALA A 91 9.53 -10.37 -7.34
C ALA A 91 8.49 -9.96 -6.28
N SER A 92 8.96 -9.31 -5.21
CA SER A 92 8.11 -8.75 -4.13
C SER A 92 7.57 -7.36 -4.44
#